data_AF-R9GQN4-F1
#
_entry.id   AF-R9GQN4-F1
#
_cell.length_a   1.000
_cell.length_b   1.000
_cell.length_c   1.000
_cell.angle_alpha   90.00
_cell.angle_beta   90.00
_cell.angle_gamma   90.00
#
_symmetry.space_group_name_H-M   'P 1'
#
loop_
_entity.id
_entity.type
_entity.pdbx_description
1 polymer ?
#
loop_
_entity_poly.entity_id
_entity_poly.type
_entity_poly.pdbx_seq_one_letter_code
_entity_poly.pdbx_strand_id
1 'polypeptide(L)'
;MKTRQITKQLTILIFSGLLIFGCKKTKDANSVDSVSSVEKKIKLANGYGTKSGCVDCEIKNRTQSKAQINADNGPIHYFNTFYNTDYLSVGVGGLRDVGNGQIRVTGTFPLVNVTKAYLYWNGLSNSTEVDKPIWTSKVTFNSTGVVGTPIGISSSNCWPYYQSQSHRADVTNIVKSASSRTFTFNAQPLSDLNPNGASLILFYSDGNSSNNRDIILFEGNDALTYFPGYPRIPNAPVDATGWNFTLSGINYTSGKVMMSLHVADGQPAEDGPLVINGIGLPGAQVTSHLFDGKSVPGGLYWDVVPIDITPSLSRGISYINVASSDFEDCYSLVVAAFNFPRGVVLPPSPIKVNFDYRPLRCPNTLLASSTGAEEAAILGTSTFDINQVDLSSVKLNGISFKKSRIIDKTAPYAGTVTDCSTCSTLPPDGSKDLEFLFDNQQLLKTLGTVQNKQCIKVTLTGKLLPLYGSIPFVGEDYIIISK
;
A
#
# COMPACT_ATOMS: atom_id res chain seq x y z
N MET A 1 79.73 -5.45 10.87
CA MET A 1 78.92 -4.21 10.85
C MET A 1 77.74 -4.43 9.92
N LYS A 2 76.47 -4.18 10.25
CA LYS A 2 75.81 -3.79 11.52
C LYS A 2 74.55 -4.66 11.69
N THR A 3 74.26 -5.07 12.91
CA THR A 3 73.03 -5.76 13.32
C THR A 3 71.99 -4.74 13.79
N ARG A 4 70.70 -4.92 13.45
CA ARG A 4 69.55 -4.33 14.18
C ARG A 4 68.42 -5.36 14.16
N GLN A 5 68.23 -6.11 15.24
CA GLN A 5 67.52 -5.77 16.49
C GLN A 5 65.98 -5.84 16.36
N ILE A 6 65.46 -6.90 16.95
CA ILE A 6 64.07 -7.11 17.35
C ILE A 6 63.85 -6.37 18.67
N THR A 7 62.69 -5.75 18.87
CA THR A 7 62.22 -5.34 20.19
C THR A 7 60.74 -5.70 20.36
N LYS A 8 60.45 -6.56 21.34
CA LYS A 8 59.10 -6.80 21.90
C LYS A 8 58.93 -5.95 23.17
N GLN A 9 57.73 -6.03 23.77
CA GLN A 9 57.29 -5.46 25.07
C GLN A 9 56.69 -4.04 24.97
N LEU A 10 55.72 -3.64 25.80
CA LEU A 10 55.03 -4.33 26.90
C LEU A 10 53.57 -3.85 27.01
N THR A 11 52.65 -4.70 27.45
CA THR A 11 51.33 -4.27 27.95
C THR A 11 51.46 -3.72 29.36
N ILE A 12 50.93 -2.54 29.65
CA ILE A 12 50.72 -2.05 31.01
C ILE A 12 49.27 -1.59 31.16
N LEU A 13 48.63 -2.10 32.20
CA LEU A 13 47.23 -1.87 32.56
C LEU A 13 47.27 -1.19 33.94
N ILE A 14 46.79 0.05 34.05
CA ILE A 14 46.70 0.77 35.33
C ILE A 14 45.24 1.13 35.59
N PHE A 15 44.80 0.77 36.79
CA PHE A 15 43.46 0.98 37.34
C PHE A 15 43.49 2.14 38.35
N SER A 16 42.30 2.57 38.78
CA SER A 16 41.99 3.38 39.98
C SER A 16 42.20 4.91 39.94
N GLY A 17 41.31 5.63 40.64
CA GLY A 17 41.46 7.06 40.94
C GLY A 17 40.15 7.87 41.05
N LEU A 18 39.33 7.62 42.08
CA LEU A 18 38.16 8.47 42.41
C LEU A 18 38.57 9.92 42.74
N LEU A 19 37.66 10.88 42.50
CA LEU A 19 37.24 11.80 43.57
C LEU A 19 35.81 12.34 43.34
N ILE A 20 35.22 12.85 44.41
CA ILE A 20 33.77 12.95 44.67
C ILE A 20 33.40 14.41 44.91
N PHE A 21 32.25 14.88 44.40
CA PHE A 21 31.27 15.77 45.05
C PHE A 21 30.05 15.87 44.10
N GLY A 22 28.77 15.76 44.49
CA GLY A 22 28.19 15.56 45.82
C GLY A 22 27.02 16.53 46.06
N CYS A 23 25.77 16.10 45.84
CA CYS A 23 24.59 16.78 46.39
C CYS A 23 23.39 15.84 46.59
N LYS A 24 22.40 16.31 47.35
CA LYS A 24 21.61 15.50 48.30
C LYS A 24 20.13 15.30 47.87
N LYS A 25 19.51 14.21 48.34
CA LYS A 25 18.03 13.97 48.39
C LYS A 25 17.33 15.14 49.13
N THR A 26 16.05 15.50 48.92
CA THR A 26 14.75 14.81 49.27
C THR A 26 13.56 15.73 48.85
N LYS A 27 12.27 15.34 48.69
CA LYS A 27 11.50 14.07 48.73
C LYS A 27 10.09 14.24 48.09
N ASP A 28 9.45 13.11 47.76
CA ASP A 28 8.02 12.72 47.82
C ASP A 28 6.82 13.70 47.71
N ALA A 29 5.88 13.27 46.85
CA ALA A 29 4.42 13.13 47.06
C ALA A 29 3.41 14.30 46.82
N ASN A 30 2.48 13.99 45.90
CA ASN A 30 1.03 14.27 45.87
C ASN A 30 0.48 15.68 46.21
N SER A 31 -0.15 16.30 45.21
CA SER A 31 -1.56 16.70 45.33
C SER A 31 -2.30 16.57 44.00
N VAL A 32 -3.50 15.99 44.05
CA VAL A 32 -4.51 16.12 43.00
C VAL A 32 -5.27 17.40 43.27
N ASP A 33 -5.57 18.19 42.24
CA ASP A 33 -6.82 18.93 42.22
C ASP A 33 -7.31 19.16 40.78
N SER A 34 -8.63 19.01 40.63
CA SER A 34 -9.37 19.30 39.41
C SER A 34 -10.01 20.70 39.53
N VAL A 35 -10.40 21.33 38.42
CA VAL A 35 -11.71 22.02 38.24
C VAL A 35 -11.81 22.85 36.94
N SER A 36 -12.96 22.69 36.27
CA SER A 36 -13.66 23.54 35.28
C SER A 36 -12.95 24.19 34.07
N SER A 37 -13.28 23.64 32.90
CA SER A 37 -13.94 24.33 31.77
C SER A 37 -14.16 25.86 31.82
N VAL A 38 -13.69 26.56 30.78
CA VAL A 38 -14.32 27.80 30.26
C VAL A 38 -14.31 27.76 28.73
N GLU A 39 -15.49 27.71 28.12
CA GLU A 39 -15.65 27.91 26.66
C GLU A 39 -15.24 29.33 26.26
N LYS A 40 -14.45 29.48 25.19
CA LYS A 40 -14.18 30.80 24.58
C LYS A 40 -14.82 30.91 23.20
N LYS A 41 -16.08 31.39 23.20
CA LYS A 41 -16.83 31.70 21.97
C LYS A 41 -16.10 32.76 21.14
N ILE A 42 -15.60 32.37 19.96
CA ILE A 42 -15.11 33.31 18.95
C ILE A 42 -16.29 33.81 18.13
N LYS A 43 -16.50 35.13 18.11
CA LYS A 43 -17.52 35.77 17.27
C LYS A 43 -17.06 35.79 15.81
N LEU A 44 -17.90 35.34 14.88
CA LEU A 44 -17.71 35.61 13.46
C LEU A 44 -17.75 37.13 13.22
N ALA A 45 -16.76 37.65 12.51
CA ALA A 45 -16.83 38.97 11.89
C ALA A 45 -17.42 38.83 10.48
N ASN A 46 -18.45 39.63 10.18
CA ASN A 46 -19.08 39.66 8.87
C ASN A 46 -18.23 40.42 7.83
N GLY A 47 -18.31 39.94 6.59
CA GLY A 47 -18.24 40.81 5.42
C GLY A 47 -17.04 40.58 4.49
N TYR A 48 -17.31 39.97 3.34
CA TYR A 48 -16.88 40.52 2.05
C TYR A 48 -17.94 40.20 0.98
N GLY A 49 -18.10 41.12 0.03
CA GLY A 49 -19.31 41.26 -0.78
C GLY A 49 -19.51 40.19 -1.87
N THR A 50 -20.78 39.95 -2.18
CA THR A 50 -21.22 39.22 -3.37
C THR A 50 -20.87 39.99 -4.65
N LYS A 51 -20.28 39.30 -5.64
CA LYS A 51 -20.44 39.68 -7.05
C LYS A 51 -20.80 38.46 -7.89
N SER A 52 -21.97 38.57 -8.51
CA SER A 52 -22.53 37.65 -9.49
C SER A 52 -21.64 37.54 -10.74
N GLY A 53 -21.61 36.37 -11.39
CA GLY A 53 -20.81 36.16 -12.59
C GLY A 53 -20.80 34.76 -13.22
N CYS A 54 -21.63 33.81 -12.79
CA CYS A 54 -21.77 32.54 -13.50
C CYS A 54 -22.86 32.64 -14.57
N VAL A 55 -22.46 32.69 -15.84
CA VAL A 55 -23.35 32.42 -16.97
C VAL A 55 -23.40 30.91 -17.19
N ASP A 56 -24.61 30.42 -17.43
CA ASP A 56 -24.96 29.00 -17.51
C ASP A 56 -24.19 28.23 -18.60
N CYS A 57 -23.78 27.00 -18.28
CA CYS A 57 -23.25 26.01 -19.23
C CYS A 57 -23.43 24.59 -18.67
N GLU A 58 -24.63 24.05 -18.93
CA GLU A 58 -25.03 22.63 -18.93
C GLU A 58 -23.97 21.58 -18.51
N ILE A 59 -24.19 20.94 -17.36
CA ILE A 59 -23.56 19.64 -17.07
C ILE A 59 -24.28 18.56 -17.91
N LYS A 60 -23.80 18.34 -19.13
CA LYS A 60 -24.14 17.13 -19.90
C LYS A 60 -23.32 15.95 -19.40
N ASN A 61 -24.02 14.90 -18.96
CA ASN A 61 -23.46 13.65 -18.45
C ASN A 61 -22.31 13.11 -19.32
N ARG A 62 -21.08 13.18 -18.80
CA ARG A 62 -19.98 12.29 -19.19
C ARG A 62 -19.55 11.47 -17.99
N THR A 63 -19.74 10.16 -18.11
CA THR A 63 -19.16 9.14 -17.24
C THR A 63 -17.62 9.18 -17.34
N GLN A 64 -16.99 10.01 -16.51
CA GLN A 64 -15.59 9.86 -16.17
C GLN A 64 -15.47 8.94 -14.97
N SER A 65 -14.50 8.02 -15.01
CA SER A 65 -14.17 7.12 -13.91
C SER A 65 -13.77 7.94 -12.69
N LYS A 66 -14.59 7.91 -11.62
CA LYS A 66 -14.21 8.45 -10.33
C LYS A 66 -13.01 7.65 -9.81
N ALA A 67 -11.84 8.28 -9.78
CA ALA A 67 -10.74 7.81 -8.96
C ALA A 67 -11.13 8.09 -7.50
N GLN A 68 -11.83 7.15 -6.86
CA GLN A 68 -12.04 7.22 -5.42
C GLN A 68 -10.70 6.95 -4.74
N ILE A 69 -10.32 7.82 -3.80
CA ILE A 69 -9.34 7.45 -2.77
C ILE A 69 -10.03 6.40 -1.92
N ASN A 70 -9.54 5.16 -1.97
CA ASN A 70 -10.06 4.07 -1.16
C ASN A 70 -9.59 4.28 0.29
N ALA A 71 -10.41 4.96 1.09
CA ALA A 71 -10.13 5.23 2.51
C ALA A 71 -10.04 3.95 3.38
N ASP A 72 -10.39 2.79 2.84
CA ASP A 72 -10.25 1.47 3.48
C ASP A 72 -8.80 0.94 3.43
N ASN A 73 -7.95 1.50 2.58
CA ASN A 73 -6.52 1.21 2.54
C ASN A 73 -5.77 2.28 3.37
N GLY A 74 -4.91 1.83 4.29
CA GLY A 74 -4.12 2.73 5.12
C GLY A 74 -3.17 3.66 4.35
N PRO A 75 -2.59 4.67 5.02
CA PRO A 75 -1.72 5.70 4.44
C PRO A 75 -0.62 5.15 3.52
N ILE A 76 0.00 4.02 3.90
CA ILE A 76 0.69 3.08 3.02
C ILE A 76 -0.12 1.79 2.87
N HIS A 77 -0.22 1.28 1.63
CA HIS A 77 -0.87 0.01 1.33
C HIS A 77 -0.12 -0.83 0.29
N TYR A 78 -0.38 -2.14 0.28
CA TYR A 78 0.16 -3.05 -0.73
C TYR A 78 -0.37 -2.65 -2.12
N PHE A 79 0.54 -2.48 -3.08
CA PHE A 79 0.18 -2.28 -4.48
C PHE A 79 0.27 -3.58 -5.29
N ASN A 80 1.47 -4.13 -5.44
CA ASN A 80 1.68 -5.28 -6.33
C ASN A 80 2.98 -6.05 -6.03
N THR A 81 3.06 -7.28 -6.52
CA THR A 81 4.26 -8.13 -6.50
C THR A 81 4.71 -8.45 -7.92
N PHE A 82 6.01 -8.32 -8.17
CA PHE A 82 6.66 -8.63 -9.44
C PHE A 82 7.63 -9.78 -9.20
N TYR A 83 7.23 -10.97 -9.61
CA TYR A 83 7.99 -12.20 -9.44
C TYR A 83 9.05 -12.36 -10.53
N ASN A 84 10.17 -13.00 -10.19
CA ASN A 84 11.17 -13.47 -11.15
C ASN A 84 11.58 -12.37 -12.18
N THR A 85 11.93 -11.19 -11.68
CA THR A 85 12.24 -9.98 -12.48
C THR A 85 13.57 -9.37 -12.07
N ASP A 86 14.19 -8.60 -12.96
CA ASP A 86 15.17 -7.60 -12.55
C ASP A 86 14.46 -6.33 -12.06
N TYR A 87 15.18 -5.53 -11.28
CA TYR A 87 14.66 -4.35 -10.58
C TYR A 87 15.68 -3.21 -10.59
N LEU A 88 15.20 -2.00 -10.82
CA LEU A 88 15.94 -0.77 -10.59
C LEU A 88 15.00 0.29 -10.01
N SER A 89 15.48 1.04 -9.03
CA SER A 89 14.88 2.28 -8.57
C SER A 89 15.88 3.42 -8.68
N VAL A 90 15.40 4.57 -9.18
CA VAL A 90 16.14 5.83 -9.31
C VAL A 90 15.18 7.00 -9.05
N GLY A 91 15.70 8.19 -8.75
CA GLY A 91 14.86 9.38 -8.56
C GLY A 91 15.57 10.69 -8.81
N VAL A 92 14.86 11.77 -8.49
CA VAL A 92 15.32 13.17 -8.54
C VAL A 92 14.63 13.96 -7.42
N GLY A 93 15.42 14.67 -6.64
CA GLY A 93 14.96 15.63 -5.62
C GLY A 93 15.07 17.07 -6.10
N GLY A 94 14.94 18.02 -5.20
CA GLY A 94 15.15 19.44 -5.48
C GLY A 94 14.13 20.03 -6.45
N LEU A 95 12.94 19.42 -6.55
CA LEU A 95 11.89 19.90 -7.43
C LEU A 95 11.09 21.06 -6.80
N ARG A 96 11.24 21.29 -5.50
CA ARG A 96 10.52 22.33 -4.75
C ARG A 96 10.82 23.71 -5.35
N ASP A 97 9.77 24.46 -5.65
CA ASP A 97 9.78 25.78 -6.32
C ASP A 97 10.40 25.82 -7.73
N VAL A 98 10.95 24.70 -8.22
CA VAL A 98 11.56 24.54 -9.56
C VAL A 98 10.60 23.82 -10.52
N GLY A 99 9.86 22.83 -10.03
CA GLY A 99 8.86 22.05 -10.76
C GLY A 99 9.41 21.12 -11.84
N ASN A 100 10.73 21.05 -12.07
CA ASN A 100 11.31 20.26 -13.14
C ASN A 100 12.70 19.69 -12.78
N GLY A 101 13.06 18.55 -13.38
CA GLY A 101 14.30 17.83 -13.10
C GLY A 101 14.56 16.69 -14.09
N GLN A 102 15.60 15.89 -13.83
CA GLN A 102 15.99 14.77 -14.68
C GLN A 102 16.20 13.49 -13.87
N ILE A 103 15.51 12.42 -14.26
CA ILE A 103 15.72 11.07 -13.72
C ILE A 103 16.62 10.30 -14.69
N ARG A 104 17.75 9.79 -14.19
CA ARG A 104 18.71 9.00 -14.99
C ARG A 104 18.61 7.52 -14.65
N VAL A 105 18.16 6.72 -15.62
CA VAL A 105 18.19 5.26 -15.54
C VAL A 105 19.64 4.77 -15.66
N THR A 106 20.09 4.03 -14.65
CA THR A 106 21.43 3.42 -14.61
C THR A 106 21.39 1.97 -15.15
N GLY A 107 22.54 1.30 -15.18
CA GLY A 107 22.66 -0.05 -15.73
C GLY A 107 22.73 -0.13 -17.26
N THR A 108 22.92 -1.34 -17.78
CA THR A 108 23.24 -1.63 -19.19
C THR A 108 22.12 -2.34 -19.97
N PHE A 109 21.11 -2.88 -19.28
CA PHE A 109 19.98 -3.61 -19.90
C PHE A 109 19.26 -2.76 -20.97
N PRO A 110 18.82 -3.34 -22.11
CA PRO A 110 18.08 -2.60 -23.13
C PRO A 110 16.75 -2.05 -22.59
N LEU A 111 16.43 -0.77 -22.84
CA LEU A 111 15.17 -0.18 -22.36
C LEU A 111 13.93 -0.87 -22.96
N VAL A 112 14.05 -1.45 -24.17
CA VAL A 112 12.99 -2.27 -24.78
C VAL A 112 12.66 -3.55 -23.99
N ASN A 113 13.58 -4.02 -23.13
CA ASN A 113 13.36 -5.16 -22.23
C ASN A 113 12.65 -4.77 -20.91
N VAL A 114 12.35 -3.49 -20.69
CA VAL A 114 11.51 -3.06 -19.57
C VAL A 114 10.13 -3.68 -19.74
N THR A 115 9.69 -4.45 -18.75
CA THR A 115 8.38 -5.11 -18.70
C THR A 115 7.35 -4.22 -18.04
N LYS A 116 7.78 -3.39 -17.08
CA LYS A 116 6.95 -2.40 -16.40
C LYS A 116 7.80 -1.24 -15.87
N ALA A 117 7.30 -0.01 -15.94
CA ALA A 117 7.90 1.14 -15.27
C ALA A 117 6.83 2.05 -14.65
N TYR A 118 7.03 2.43 -13.39
CA TYR A 118 6.15 3.32 -12.66
C TYR A 118 6.89 4.60 -12.26
N LEU A 119 6.31 5.73 -12.62
CA LEU A 119 6.71 7.05 -12.16
C LEU A 119 5.89 7.39 -10.92
N TYR A 120 6.57 7.72 -9.82
CA TYR A 120 5.99 8.20 -8.57
C TYR A 120 6.44 9.63 -8.33
N TRP A 121 5.58 10.49 -7.79
CA TRP A 121 5.94 11.83 -7.32
C TRP A 121 5.06 12.26 -6.15
N ASN A 122 5.59 13.16 -5.33
CA ASN A 122 4.89 13.83 -4.24
C ASN A 122 5.03 15.34 -4.39
N GLY A 123 4.07 16.10 -3.87
CA GLY A 123 4.25 17.52 -3.64
C GLY A 123 3.25 18.06 -2.63
N LEU A 124 3.57 19.25 -2.12
CA LEU A 124 2.67 20.01 -1.27
C LEU A 124 1.59 20.68 -2.11
N SER A 125 0.41 20.85 -1.52
CA SER A 125 -0.73 21.45 -2.21
C SER A 125 -1.64 22.23 -1.28
N ASN A 126 -2.10 23.38 -1.78
CA ASN A 126 -3.22 24.13 -1.21
C ASN A 126 -4.55 23.80 -1.91
N SER A 127 -4.58 22.78 -2.78
CA SER A 127 -5.81 22.28 -3.36
C SER A 127 -6.74 21.78 -2.27
N THR A 128 -7.94 22.36 -2.23
CA THR A 128 -9.06 21.88 -1.43
C THR A 128 -9.91 20.85 -2.18
N GLU A 129 -9.56 20.57 -3.45
CA GLU A 129 -10.28 19.67 -4.36
C GLU A 129 -9.56 18.32 -4.47
N VAL A 130 -9.79 17.45 -3.50
CA VAL A 130 -9.29 16.05 -3.51
C VAL A 130 -10.02 15.20 -4.55
N ASP A 131 -11.31 15.45 -4.75
CA ASP A 131 -12.18 14.70 -5.67
C ASP A 131 -12.02 15.11 -7.15
N LYS A 132 -11.23 16.16 -7.44
CA LYS A 132 -10.92 16.59 -8.81
C LYS A 132 -9.44 16.37 -9.11
N PRO A 133 -9.04 15.21 -9.66
CA PRO A 133 -7.63 14.82 -9.81
C PRO A 133 -6.92 15.54 -10.97
N ILE A 134 -7.29 16.77 -11.32
CA ILE A 134 -7.04 17.33 -12.66
C ILE A 134 -5.75 18.17 -12.74
N TRP A 135 -5.22 18.69 -11.63
CA TRP A 135 -4.00 19.50 -11.63
C TRP A 135 -2.83 18.76 -10.99
N THR A 136 -2.85 18.48 -9.68
CA THR A 136 -1.75 17.80 -8.95
C THR A 136 -1.27 16.47 -9.57
N SER A 137 -2.12 15.80 -10.34
CA SER A 137 -1.79 14.55 -11.05
C SER A 137 -1.21 14.71 -12.46
N LYS A 138 -1.16 15.92 -13.03
CA LYS A 138 -0.72 16.12 -14.43
C LYS A 138 0.73 16.57 -14.51
N VAL A 139 1.58 15.71 -15.02
CA VAL A 139 2.99 16.01 -15.27
C VAL A 139 3.33 15.76 -16.74
N THR A 140 4.51 16.21 -17.16
CA THR A 140 5.13 15.72 -18.39
C THR A 140 6.37 14.90 -18.04
N PHE A 141 6.49 13.75 -18.68
CA PHE A 141 7.61 12.83 -18.53
C PHE A 141 8.20 12.54 -19.90
N ASN A 142 9.47 12.89 -20.10
CA ASN A 142 10.14 12.89 -21.40
C ASN A 142 9.30 13.57 -22.51
N SER A 143 8.86 14.80 -22.21
CA SER A 143 7.95 15.61 -23.05
C SER A 143 6.57 15.01 -23.37
N THR A 144 6.22 13.86 -22.79
CA THR A 144 4.92 13.21 -22.97
C THR A 144 4.02 13.56 -21.78
N GLY A 145 2.78 13.99 -22.04
CA GLY A 145 1.81 14.25 -20.97
C GLY A 145 1.40 12.97 -20.25
N VAL A 146 1.45 12.98 -18.92
CA VAL A 146 1.17 11.86 -18.02
C VAL A 146 0.15 12.29 -16.97
N VAL A 147 -0.83 11.42 -16.70
CA VAL A 147 -1.83 11.62 -15.64
C VAL A 147 -1.63 10.55 -14.57
N GLY A 148 -1.40 10.99 -13.34
CA GLY A 148 -1.21 10.14 -12.18
C GLY A 148 -2.53 9.61 -11.62
N THR A 149 -2.50 8.39 -11.10
CA THR A 149 -3.45 7.94 -10.08
C THR A 149 -3.02 8.55 -8.74
N PRO A 150 -3.87 9.28 -8.01
CA PRO A 150 -3.60 9.63 -6.62
C PRO A 150 -3.48 8.36 -5.78
N ILE A 151 -2.43 8.25 -4.95
CA ILE A 151 -2.16 7.06 -4.13
C ILE A 151 -2.24 7.34 -2.62
N GLY A 152 -2.17 8.60 -2.21
CA GLY A 152 -2.38 9.01 -0.82
C GLY A 152 -2.39 10.53 -0.67
N ILE A 153 -2.98 11.00 0.44
CA ILE A 153 -2.97 12.40 0.89
C ILE A 153 -2.68 12.38 2.38
N SER A 154 -1.82 13.28 2.83
CA SER A 154 -1.46 13.42 4.24
C SER A 154 -1.13 14.88 4.59
N SER A 155 -0.61 15.10 5.79
CA SER A 155 -0.08 16.36 6.30
C SER A 155 0.87 17.05 5.32
N SER A 156 1.00 18.37 5.46
CA SER A 156 1.90 19.21 4.69
C SER A 156 3.36 19.13 5.12
N ASN A 157 3.76 18.14 5.92
CA ASN A 157 5.14 17.95 6.36
C ASN A 157 5.71 19.21 7.04
N CYS A 158 4.97 19.74 8.02
CA CYS A 158 5.31 20.96 8.76
C CYS A 158 5.38 22.27 7.94
N TRP A 159 5.13 22.23 6.62
CA TRP A 159 5.07 23.42 5.76
C TRP A 159 3.69 24.11 5.79
N PRO A 160 3.59 25.41 5.43
CA PRO A 160 2.34 26.19 5.42
C PRO A 160 1.47 25.89 4.18
N TYR A 161 1.20 24.61 3.93
CA TYR A 161 0.25 24.11 2.94
C TYR A 161 -0.87 23.33 3.64
N TYR A 162 -1.97 23.04 2.94
CA TYR A 162 -3.05 22.25 3.54
C TYR A 162 -2.77 20.75 3.61
N GLN A 163 -1.99 20.21 2.66
CA GLN A 163 -1.69 18.78 2.56
C GLN A 163 -0.47 18.51 1.66
N SER A 164 0.04 17.29 1.73
CA SER A 164 0.87 16.68 0.69
C SER A 164 0.10 15.58 -0.04
N GLN A 165 0.40 15.39 -1.32
CA GLN A 165 -0.26 14.38 -2.16
C GLN A 165 0.75 13.62 -3.02
N SER A 166 0.64 12.29 -2.98
CA SER A 166 1.43 11.37 -3.80
C SER A 166 0.64 10.78 -4.94
N HIS A 167 1.34 10.52 -6.04
CA HIS A 167 0.78 9.98 -7.28
C HIS A 167 1.66 8.89 -7.88
N ARG A 168 1.04 7.99 -8.66
CA ARG A 168 1.71 7.00 -9.50
C ARG A 168 1.16 7.03 -10.93
N ALA A 169 2.03 6.95 -11.93
CA ALA A 169 1.66 6.67 -13.32
C ALA A 169 2.45 5.48 -13.89
N ASP A 170 1.80 4.70 -14.77
CA ASP A 170 2.48 3.71 -15.61
C ASP A 170 3.10 4.44 -16.81
N VAL A 171 4.43 4.44 -16.89
CA VAL A 171 5.21 5.09 -17.95
C VAL A 171 5.99 4.08 -18.81
N THR A 172 5.63 2.79 -18.72
CA THR A 172 6.32 1.67 -19.39
C THR A 172 6.59 1.95 -20.87
N ASN A 173 5.59 2.43 -21.61
CA ASN A 173 5.73 2.69 -23.04
C ASN A 173 6.69 3.85 -23.34
N ILE A 174 6.69 4.90 -22.52
CA ILE A 174 7.61 6.05 -22.65
C ILE A 174 9.06 5.58 -22.42
N VAL A 175 9.29 4.74 -21.41
CA VAL A 175 10.61 4.19 -21.11
C VAL A 175 11.10 3.24 -22.22
N LYS A 176 10.25 2.32 -22.68
CA LYS A 176 10.61 1.34 -23.73
C LYS A 176 10.94 1.99 -25.08
N SER A 177 10.30 3.11 -25.43
CA SER A 177 10.51 3.81 -26.70
C SER A 177 11.59 4.89 -26.64
N ALA A 178 12.18 5.17 -25.47
CA ALA A 178 13.17 6.24 -25.33
C ALA A 178 14.52 5.87 -25.96
N SER A 179 15.09 6.81 -26.72
CA SER A 179 16.46 6.76 -27.24
C SER A 179 17.52 7.18 -26.21
N SER A 180 17.09 7.71 -25.06
CA SER A 180 17.92 8.22 -23.97
C SER A 180 17.60 7.48 -22.66
N ARG A 181 18.60 7.35 -21.78
CA ARG A 181 18.41 6.89 -20.39
C ARG A 181 18.14 8.02 -19.40
N THR A 182 18.23 9.27 -19.84
CA THR A 182 17.88 10.45 -19.03
C THR A 182 16.50 10.94 -19.45
N PHE A 183 15.57 10.96 -18.51
CA PHE A 183 14.17 11.34 -18.69
C PHE A 183 13.92 12.68 -18.00
N THR A 184 13.34 13.65 -18.72
CA THR A 184 12.89 14.90 -18.11
C THR A 184 11.61 14.67 -17.33
N PHE A 185 11.55 15.13 -16.08
CA PHE A 185 10.31 15.26 -15.31
C PHE A 185 9.97 16.73 -15.21
N ASN A 186 8.71 17.09 -15.46
CA ASN A 186 8.26 18.48 -15.35
C ASN A 186 6.78 18.53 -14.94
N ALA A 187 6.52 19.11 -13.77
CA ALA A 187 5.22 19.36 -13.15
C ALA A 187 4.78 20.84 -13.28
N GLN A 188 5.33 21.58 -14.24
CA GLN A 188 4.81 22.90 -14.66
C GLN A 188 3.80 22.72 -15.81
N PRO A 189 2.73 23.54 -15.87
CA PRO A 189 2.40 24.66 -15.00
C PRO A 189 1.35 24.26 -13.94
N LEU A 190 1.72 23.47 -12.94
CA LEU A 190 0.82 23.21 -11.81
C LEU A 190 0.92 24.35 -10.79
N SER A 191 -0.04 25.27 -10.83
CA SER A 191 -0.21 26.31 -9.80
C SER A 191 -0.46 25.73 -8.40
N ASP A 192 -0.97 24.49 -8.35
CA ASP A 192 -1.54 23.89 -7.15
C ASP A 192 -0.69 22.74 -6.59
N LEU A 193 0.46 22.41 -7.21
CA LEU A 193 1.41 21.41 -6.70
C LEU A 193 2.81 22.02 -6.64
N ASN A 194 3.40 22.00 -5.44
CA ASN A 194 4.83 22.28 -5.26
C ASN A 194 5.57 20.94 -5.04
N PRO A 195 6.16 20.34 -6.10
CA PRO A 195 6.67 18.97 -6.04
C PRO A 195 7.92 18.87 -5.16
N ASN A 196 8.01 17.80 -4.38
CA ASN A 196 9.17 17.47 -3.55
C ASN A 196 10.25 16.78 -4.38
N GLY A 197 9.85 15.67 -5.00
CA GLY A 197 10.69 14.87 -5.86
C GLY A 197 9.88 13.87 -6.67
N ALA A 198 10.58 13.10 -7.48
CA ALA A 198 10.01 12.02 -8.27
C ALA A 198 10.96 10.83 -8.32
N SER A 199 10.39 9.63 -8.44
CA SER A 199 11.14 8.38 -8.62
C SER A 199 10.57 7.54 -9.73
N LEU A 200 11.43 6.76 -10.37
CA LEU A 200 11.10 5.81 -11.42
C LEU A 200 11.55 4.42 -10.97
N ILE A 201 10.57 3.52 -10.81
CA ILE A 201 10.81 2.11 -10.54
C ILE A 201 10.64 1.34 -11.84
N LEU A 202 11.64 0.54 -12.21
CA LEU A 202 11.68 -0.26 -13.42
C LEU A 202 11.77 -1.75 -13.08
N PHE A 203 10.98 -2.53 -13.81
CA PHE A 203 11.02 -3.98 -13.89
C PHE A 203 11.42 -4.36 -15.31
N TYR A 204 12.38 -5.26 -15.46
CA TYR A 204 12.95 -5.61 -16.75
C TYR A 204 13.49 -7.05 -16.75
N SER A 205 14.02 -7.47 -17.90
CA SER A 205 14.88 -8.65 -17.99
C SER A 205 16.19 -8.30 -18.67
N ASP A 206 17.31 -8.55 -17.99
CA ASP A 206 18.67 -8.47 -18.55
C ASP A 206 19.05 -9.72 -19.39
N GLY A 207 18.24 -10.77 -19.33
CA GLY A 207 18.46 -12.07 -19.99
C GLY A 207 19.00 -13.17 -19.07
N ASN A 208 19.33 -12.86 -17.82
CA ASN A 208 19.91 -13.79 -16.85
C ASN A 208 18.93 -14.10 -15.69
N SER A 209 18.19 -15.20 -15.81
CA SER A 209 17.22 -15.61 -14.78
C SER A 209 17.79 -16.05 -13.42
N SER A 210 19.12 -16.01 -13.23
CA SER A 210 19.79 -16.38 -11.98
C SER A 210 19.93 -15.24 -10.96
N ASN A 211 19.96 -13.97 -11.41
CA ASN A 211 19.89 -12.78 -10.54
C ASN A 211 18.48 -12.24 -10.31
N ASN A 212 17.48 -12.79 -11.01
CA ASN A 212 16.07 -12.43 -10.83
C ASN A 212 15.65 -12.42 -9.35
N ARG A 213 14.77 -11.47 -9.04
CA ARG A 213 14.27 -11.16 -7.70
C ARG A 213 12.75 -11.24 -7.66
N ASP A 214 12.19 -11.35 -6.47
CA ASP A 214 10.78 -11.09 -6.23
C ASP A 214 10.65 -9.74 -5.53
N ILE A 215 9.92 -8.81 -6.12
CA ILE A 215 9.79 -7.44 -5.63
C ILE A 215 8.35 -7.18 -5.19
N ILE A 216 8.17 -6.69 -3.97
CA ILE A 216 6.86 -6.26 -3.46
C ILE A 216 6.87 -4.75 -3.31
N LEU A 217 5.88 -4.07 -3.92
CA LEU A 217 5.66 -2.64 -3.76
C LEU A 217 4.50 -2.37 -2.80
N PHE A 218 4.79 -1.56 -1.79
CA PHE A 218 3.81 -0.79 -1.03
C PHE A 218 3.92 0.67 -1.47
N GLU A 219 2.81 1.40 -1.49
CA GLU A 219 2.77 2.80 -1.90
C GLU A 219 1.72 3.58 -1.10
N GLY A 220 1.80 4.91 -1.16
CA GLY A 220 0.75 5.78 -0.65
C GLY A 220 1.26 7.20 -0.36
N ASN A 221 0.80 7.77 0.75
CA ASN A 221 1.37 8.97 1.34
C ASN A 221 1.10 8.94 2.84
N ASP A 222 2.14 8.71 3.62
CA ASP A 222 2.09 8.47 5.07
C ASP A 222 3.10 9.41 5.71
N ALA A 223 2.63 10.44 6.42
CA ALA A 223 3.49 11.47 7.00
C ALA A 223 3.79 11.16 8.47
N LEU A 224 4.98 11.56 8.94
CA LEU A 224 5.27 11.44 10.37
C LEU A 224 4.31 12.27 11.25
N THR A 225 3.75 13.34 10.71
CA THR A 225 2.86 14.27 11.43
C THR A 225 1.37 13.95 11.20
N TYR A 226 0.59 13.99 12.28
CA TYR A 226 -0.84 13.70 12.28
C TYR A 226 -1.63 14.52 11.25
N PHE A 227 -2.45 13.84 10.45
CA PHE A 227 -3.41 14.47 9.53
C PHE A 227 -4.85 14.07 9.93
N PRO A 228 -5.69 15.01 10.41
CA PRO A 228 -7.06 14.72 10.88
C PRO A 228 -8.06 14.36 9.77
N GLY A 229 -7.59 14.04 8.56
CA GLY A 229 -8.40 14.06 7.35
C GLY A 229 -8.72 15.50 6.92
N TYR A 230 -9.54 15.62 5.87
CA TYR A 230 -9.86 16.91 5.27
C TYR A 230 -11.24 17.42 5.74
N PRO A 231 -11.35 18.61 6.37
CA PRO A 231 -12.60 19.09 6.98
C PRO A 231 -13.82 19.25 6.05
N ARG A 232 -13.61 19.19 4.73
CA ARG A 232 -14.67 19.28 3.70
C ARG A 232 -14.98 17.95 3.00
N ILE A 233 -14.27 16.87 3.34
CA ILE A 233 -14.41 15.55 2.72
C ILE A 233 -14.62 14.54 3.85
N PRO A 234 -15.87 14.13 4.14
CA PRO A 234 -16.20 13.28 5.28
C PRO A 234 -15.48 11.92 5.33
N ASN A 235 -14.89 11.50 4.21
CA ASN A 235 -14.23 10.20 4.02
C ASN A 235 -12.74 10.35 3.63
N ALA A 236 -12.12 11.52 3.80
CA ALA A 236 -10.69 11.64 3.60
C ALA A 236 -9.98 10.78 4.66
N PRO A 237 -8.99 9.93 4.29
CA PRO A 237 -8.31 9.08 5.26
C PRO A 237 -7.66 9.95 6.34
N VAL A 238 -7.81 9.52 7.59
CA VAL A 238 -7.03 10.05 8.71
C VAL A 238 -5.63 9.44 8.60
N ASP A 239 -4.60 10.27 8.66
CA ASP A 239 -3.24 9.78 8.84
C ASP A 239 -2.84 9.90 10.31
N ALA A 240 -2.24 8.84 10.83
CA ALA A 240 -1.77 8.81 12.21
C ALA A 240 -0.41 9.52 12.32
N THR A 241 0.04 9.78 13.54
CA THR A 241 1.43 10.18 13.76
C THR A 241 2.34 8.97 13.53
N GLY A 242 3.21 9.05 12.53
CA GLY A 242 4.23 8.05 12.25
C GLY A 242 3.74 6.87 11.40
N TRP A 243 4.67 6.30 10.65
CA TRP A 243 4.41 5.20 9.71
C TRP A 243 4.15 3.89 10.46
N ASN A 244 3.18 3.10 9.99
CA ASN A 244 3.03 1.72 10.44
C ASN A 244 2.33 0.84 9.38
N PHE A 245 3.08 -0.03 8.73
CA PHE A 245 2.52 -0.99 7.76
C PHE A 245 3.18 -2.37 7.89
N THR A 246 2.45 -3.40 7.46
CA THR A 246 2.89 -4.80 7.56
C THR A 246 2.79 -5.48 6.21
N LEU A 247 3.92 -6.01 5.74
CA LEU A 247 3.99 -7.03 4.72
C LEU A 247 3.72 -8.40 5.36
N SER A 248 2.71 -9.12 4.90
CA SER A 248 2.43 -10.51 5.28
C SER A 248 2.51 -11.43 4.05
N GLY A 249 2.60 -12.75 4.26
CA GLY A 249 2.54 -13.75 3.19
C GLY A 249 3.90 -14.11 2.56
N ILE A 250 5.00 -13.86 3.26
CA ILE A 250 6.35 -14.28 2.85
C ILE A 250 6.71 -15.67 3.40
N ASN A 251 7.60 -16.40 2.72
CA ASN A 251 8.18 -17.64 3.21
C ASN A 251 9.71 -17.56 3.18
N TYR A 252 10.28 -16.69 4.03
CA TYR A 252 11.71 -16.40 4.00
C TYR A 252 12.54 -17.57 4.55
N THR A 253 13.42 -18.11 3.70
CA THR A 253 14.28 -19.25 4.04
C THR A 253 15.73 -18.85 4.29
N SER A 254 16.29 -17.98 3.42
CA SER A 254 17.64 -17.42 3.46
C SER A 254 17.83 -16.39 2.33
N GLY A 255 18.97 -15.69 2.34
CA GLY A 255 19.42 -14.82 1.25
C GLY A 255 19.18 -13.33 1.52
N LYS A 256 19.93 -12.45 0.83
CA LYS A 256 19.90 -11.01 1.11
C LYS A 256 18.57 -10.37 0.73
N VAL A 257 17.94 -9.66 1.66
CA VAL A 257 16.72 -8.87 1.45
C VAL A 257 17.02 -7.40 1.65
N MET A 258 16.73 -6.59 0.63
CA MET A 258 16.81 -5.14 0.70
C MET A 258 15.40 -4.55 0.78
N MET A 259 15.21 -3.46 1.51
CA MET A 259 14.02 -2.62 1.47
C MET A 259 14.43 -1.24 0.97
N SER A 260 13.85 -0.76 -0.13
CA SER A 260 14.07 0.60 -0.62
C SER A 260 12.91 1.48 -0.21
N LEU A 261 13.18 2.51 0.60
CA LEU A 261 12.17 3.51 0.99
C LEU A 261 12.31 4.74 0.10
N HIS A 262 11.19 5.21 -0.42
CA HIS A 262 11.09 6.43 -1.22
C HIS A 262 10.36 7.46 -0.37
N VAL A 263 11.07 8.49 0.06
CA VAL A 263 10.62 9.44 1.07
C VAL A 263 10.57 10.83 0.46
N ALA A 264 9.48 11.54 0.72
CA ALA A 264 9.27 12.92 0.29
C ALA A 264 9.52 13.87 1.46
N ASP A 265 10.01 15.06 1.14
CA ASP A 265 10.29 16.15 2.07
C ASP A 265 11.46 15.90 3.04
N GLY A 266 12.32 14.92 2.79
CA GLY A 266 13.53 14.70 3.58
C GLY A 266 14.43 15.95 3.66
N GLN A 267 14.79 16.36 4.88
CA GLN A 267 15.55 17.57 5.20
C GLN A 267 16.82 17.21 6.02
N PRO A 268 17.82 18.11 6.09
CA PRO A 268 18.99 17.90 6.97
C PRO A 268 18.66 18.16 8.46
N ALA A 269 17.62 17.51 8.99
CA ALA A 269 17.20 17.49 10.39
C ALA A 269 17.31 16.04 10.94
N GLU A 270 17.14 15.83 12.25
CA GLU A 270 17.22 14.47 12.81
C GLU A 270 15.96 13.63 12.49
N ASP A 271 16.15 12.37 12.12
CA ASP A 271 15.06 11.44 11.81
C ASP A 271 14.59 10.62 13.02
N GLY A 272 13.31 10.26 13.01
CA GLY A 272 12.77 9.28 13.94
C GLY A 272 13.33 7.86 13.71
N PRO A 273 13.37 7.01 14.75
CA PRO A 273 13.88 5.66 14.63
C PRO A 273 13.09 4.83 13.62
N LEU A 274 13.78 4.22 12.64
CA LEU A 274 13.18 3.25 11.73
C LEU A 274 13.26 1.84 12.33
N VAL A 275 12.10 1.22 12.50
CA VAL A 275 11.90 -0.03 13.24
C VAL A 275 11.35 -1.11 12.33
N ILE A 276 11.96 -2.30 12.37
CA ILE A 276 11.54 -3.49 11.62
C ILE A 276 11.19 -4.59 12.62
N ASN A 277 9.94 -5.07 12.63
CA ASN A 277 9.44 -6.07 13.58
C ASN A 277 9.69 -5.72 15.06
N GLY A 278 9.57 -4.44 15.43
CA GLY A 278 9.90 -3.94 16.77
C GLY A 278 11.39 -3.78 17.08
N ILE A 279 12.28 -4.10 16.13
CA ILE A 279 13.74 -3.97 16.26
C ILE A 279 14.21 -2.74 15.48
N GLY A 280 14.78 -1.76 16.19
CA GLY A 280 15.41 -0.59 15.55
C GLY A 280 16.62 -1.00 14.71
N LEU A 281 16.76 -0.44 13.51
CA LEU A 281 17.85 -0.81 12.60
C LEU A 281 19.22 -0.32 13.10
N PRO A 282 20.29 -1.14 13.01
CA PRO A 282 21.64 -0.70 13.29
C PRO A 282 22.06 0.43 12.34
N GLY A 283 22.38 1.59 12.89
CA GLY A 283 22.74 2.79 12.12
C GLY A 283 21.58 3.73 11.76
N ALA A 284 20.32 3.28 11.85
CA ALA A 284 19.14 4.16 11.81
C ALA A 284 18.63 4.43 13.25
N GLN A 285 19.57 4.81 14.12
CA GLN A 285 19.26 5.30 15.46
C GLN A 285 18.77 6.74 15.37
N VAL A 286 18.22 7.27 16.47
CA VAL A 286 17.51 8.56 16.63
C VAL A 286 18.37 9.83 16.35
N THR A 287 19.46 9.71 15.60
CA THR A 287 20.37 10.79 15.19
C THR A 287 20.89 10.57 13.76
N SER A 288 20.28 9.66 12.99
CA SER A 288 20.66 9.43 11.60
C SER A 288 19.92 10.41 10.70
N HIS A 289 20.66 11.22 9.94
CA HIS A 289 20.14 11.90 8.76
C HIS A 289 19.99 10.88 7.61
N LEU A 290 19.04 9.94 7.76
CA LEU A 290 18.77 8.85 6.82
C LEU A 290 17.95 9.34 5.61
N PHE A 291 17.05 10.31 5.83
CA PHE A 291 16.20 10.94 4.83
C PHE A 291 16.57 12.43 4.67
N ASP A 292 17.85 12.70 4.39
CA ASP A 292 18.40 14.06 4.40
C ASP A 292 18.21 14.87 3.10
N GLY A 293 17.43 14.31 2.18
CA GLY A 293 17.17 14.76 0.82
C GLY A 293 18.29 14.49 -0.18
N LYS A 294 19.43 13.88 0.19
CA LYS A 294 20.64 13.84 -0.66
C LYS A 294 20.91 12.50 -1.33
N SER A 295 20.07 11.48 -1.14
CA SER A 295 20.31 10.16 -1.75
C SER A 295 20.07 10.10 -3.26
N VAL A 296 19.46 11.13 -3.87
CA VAL A 296 19.22 11.23 -5.33
C VAL A 296 19.77 12.53 -5.95
N PRO A 297 20.03 12.57 -7.27
CA PRO A 297 20.36 13.80 -7.98
C PRO A 297 19.33 14.92 -7.80
N GLY A 298 19.77 16.17 -7.92
CA GLY A 298 18.98 17.35 -7.55
C GLY A 298 19.20 17.74 -6.10
N GLY A 299 19.04 16.79 -5.18
CA GLY A 299 19.20 16.97 -3.74
C GLY A 299 18.07 17.78 -3.09
N LEU A 300 17.89 17.61 -1.78
CA LEU A 300 16.79 18.13 -0.96
C LEU A 300 15.41 17.52 -1.27
N TYR A 301 14.60 17.33 -0.22
CA TYR A 301 13.16 17.00 -0.27
C TYR A 301 12.77 15.68 -0.95
N TRP A 302 13.72 14.82 -1.31
CA TRP A 302 13.38 13.48 -1.80
C TRP A 302 14.53 12.51 -1.59
N ASP A 303 14.19 11.30 -1.16
CA ASP A 303 15.15 10.21 -1.00
C ASP A 303 14.67 8.89 -1.62
N VAL A 304 15.65 8.06 -1.97
CA VAL A 304 15.50 6.66 -2.36
C VAL A 304 16.58 5.88 -1.60
N VAL A 305 16.23 5.41 -0.40
CA VAL A 305 17.18 4.81 0.56
C VAL A 305 17.09 3.28 0.55
N PRO A 306 18.11 2.56 0.04
CA PRO A 306 18.16 1.10 0.10
C PRO A 306 18.76 0.62 1.44
N ILE A 307 17.98 -0.13 2.20
CA ILE A 307 18.29 -0.61 3.54
C ILE A 307 18.41 -2.14 3.52
N ASP A 308 19.48 -2.68 4.12
CA ASP A 308 19.65 -4.11 4.30
C ASP A 308 18.89 -4.59 5.54
N ILE A 309 17.70 -5.17 5.32
CA ILE A 309 16.85 -5.66 6.41
C ILE A 309 17.12 -7.15 6.74
N THR A 310 18.04 -7.81 6.03
CA THR A 310 18.40 -9.21 6.28
C THR A 310 18.69 -9.54 7.76
N PRO A 311 19.37 -8.68 8.55
CA PRO A 311 19.61 -8.94 9.98
C PRO A 311 18.33 -9.00 10.84
N SER A 312 17.23 -8.39 10.40
CA SER A 312 15.94 -8.37 11.09
C SER A 312 15.02 -9.53 10.70
N LEU A 313 15.50 -10.49 9.88
CA LEU A 313 14.73 -11.62 9.36
C LEU A 313 15.26 -12.96 9.87
N SER A 314 14.35 -13.79 10.38
CA SER A 314 14.60 -15.17 10.77
C SER A 314 13.96 -16.16 9.80
N ARG A 315 14.53 -17.37 9.68
CA ARG A 315 13.98 -18.42 8.81
C ARG A 315 12.55 -18.79 9.26
N GLY A 316 11.62 -18.80 8.32
CA GLY A 316 10.21 -19.11 8.56
C GLY A 316 9.37 -17.92 9.02
N ILE A 317 9.92 -16.70 9.05
CA ILE A 317 9.12 -15.50 9.29
C ILE A 317 8.10 -15.30 8.16
N SER A 318 6.85 -15.02 8.54
CA SER A 318 5.71 -14.88 7.63
C SER A 318 5.28 -13.43 7.38
N TYR A 319 5.85 -12.48 8.11
CA TYR A 319 5.55 -11.05 8.00
C TYR A 319 6.77 -10.15 8.30
N ILE A 320 6.67 -8.90 7.87
CA ILE A 320 7.58 -7.79 8.19
C ILE A 320 6.72 -6.58 8.50
N ASN A 321 6.69 -6.15 9.76
CA ASN A 321 6.18 -4.85 10.15
C ASN A 321 7.27 -3.79 10.03
N VAL A 322 6.93 -2.64 9.48
CA VAL A 322 7.81 -1.47 9.33
C VAL A 322 7.12 -0.30 9.99
N ALA A 323 7.83 0.39 10.89
CA ALA A 323 7.33 1.55 11.59
C ALA A 323 8.38 2.65 11.75
N SER A 324 7.94 3.90 11.81
CA SER A 324 8.74 5.07 12.20
C SER A 324 7.87 6.02 13.02
N SER A 325 8.47 6.87 13.84
CA SER A 325 7.77 7.82 14.69
C SER A 325 8.19 9.25 14.40
N ASP A 326 7.30 10.20 14.71
CA ASP A 326 7.53 11.63 14.63
C ASP A 326 8.79 12.08 15.39
N PHE A 327 9.51 13.06 14.83
CA PHE A 327 10.77 13.57 15.36
C PHE A 327 11.02 15.03 14.92
N GLU A 328 12.27 15.46 14.72
CA GLU A 328 12.58 16.83 14.27
C GLU A 328 12.27 17.00 12.78
N ASP A 329 12.62 16.03 11.92
CA ASP A 329 12.28 16.10 10.50
C ASP A 329 10.84 15.65 10.22
N CYS A 330 10.17 16.38 9.32
CA CYS A 330 8.78 16.16 8.94
C CYS A 330 8.72 15.66 7.50
N TYR A 331 8.71 14.34 7.30
CA TYR A 331 8.71 13.73 5.96
C TYR A 331 7.56 12.74 5.74
N SER A 332 7.34 12.31 4.50
CA SER A 332 6.34 11.28 4.15
C SER A 332 6.91 10.09 3.40
N LEU A 333 6.49 8.87 3.75
CA LEU A 333 6.74 7.68 2.95
C LEU A 333 5.80 7.69 1.73
N VAL A 334 6.36 7.40 0.55
CA VAL A 334 5.61 7.35 -0.71
C VAL A 334 5.63 5.94 -1.34
N VAL A 335 6.77 5.25 -1.26
CA VAL A 335 6.91 3.85 -1.70
C VAL A 335 7.84 3.08 -0.76
N ALA A 336 7.46 1.86 -0.40
CA ALA A 336 8.37 0.88 0.18
C ALA A 336 8.48 -0.33 -0.77
N ALA A 337 9.67 -0.58 -1.28
CA ALA A 337 9.96 -1.66 -2.22
C ALA A 337 10.82 -2.73 -1.55
N PHE A 338 10.23 -3.88 -1.22
CA PHE A 338 10.97 -5.04 -0.72
C PHE A 338 11.53 -5.85 -1.87
N ASN A 339 12.83 -6.16 -1.81
CA ASN A 339 13.56 -6.88 -2.84
C ASN A 339 14.10 -8.20 -2.28
N PHE A 340 13.35 -9.28 -2.50
CA PHE A 340 13.67 -10.62 -2.02
C PHE A 340 14.43 -11.46 -3.07
N PRO A 341 15.20 -12.47 -2.63
CA PRO A 341 15.60 -13.58 -3.50
C PRO A 341 14.37 -14.24 -4.14
N ARG A 342 14.49 -14.62 -5.41
CA ARG A 342 13.44 -15.35 -6.15
C ARG A 342 13.00 -16.62 -5.40
N GLY A 343 11.69 -16.83 -5.32
CA GLY A 343 11.04 -17.97 -4.67
C GLY A 343 10.73 -17.78 -3.18
N VAL A 344 11.15 -16.67 -2.56
CA VAL A 344 10.79 -16.33 -1.17
C VAL A 344 9.35 -15.82 -1.07
N VAL A 345 8.93 -15.03 -2.06
CA VAL A 345 7.54 -14.61 -2.17
C VAL A 345 6.86 -15.66 -3.02
N LEU A 346 6.04 -16.50 -2.39
CA LEU A 346 5.26 -17.47 -3.14
C LEU A 346 4.16 -16.70 -3.90
N PRO A 347 3.92 -16.97 -5.20
CA PRO A 347 2.70 -16.51 -5.85
C PRO A 347 1.52 -17.05 -5.04
N PRO A 348 0.54 -16.23 -4.64
CA PRO A 348 -0.48 -16.68 -3.71
C PRO A 348 -1.33 -17.77 -4.36
N SER A 349 -1.10 -19.03 -3.99
CA SER A 349 -1.95 -20.14 -4.41
C SER A 349 -3.33 -19.90 -3.81
N PRO A 350 -4.41 -19.81 -4.61
CA PRO A 350 -5.74 -19.58 -4.07
C PRO A 350 -6.11 -20.66 -3.06
N ILE A 351 -6.44 -20.26 -1.83
CA ILE A 351 -6.99 -21.15 -0.82
C ILE A 351 -8.28 -21.74 -1.39
N LYS A 352 -8.39 -23.06 -1.46
CA LYS A 352 -9.64 -23.74 -1.81
C LYS A 352 -10.57 -23.66 -0.61
N VAL A 353 -11.68 -22.94 -0.78
CA VAL A 353 -12.71 -22.80 0.26
C VAL A 353 -13.92 -23.64 -0.07
N ASN A 354 -14.55 -24.19 0.97
CA ASN A 354 -15.84 -24.83 0.83
C ASN A 354 -16.88 -23.76 0.47
N PHE A 355 -17.54 -23.92 -0.67
CA PHE A 355 -18.50 -22.96 -1.21
C PHE A 355 -19.73 -23.72 -1.69
N ASP A 356 -20.90 -23.19 -1.35
CA ASP A 356 -22.21 -23.75 -1.73
C ASP A 356 -23.11 -22.61 -2.22
N TYR A 357 -23.68 -22.76 -3.42
CA TYR A 357 -24.64 -21.83 -4.01
C TYR A 357 -26.05 -22.35 -3.79
N ARG A 358 -26.86 -21.65 -2.99
CA ARG A 358 -28.12 -22.12 -2.38
C ARG A 358 -27.93 -23.24 -1.32
N PRO A 359 -27.17 -22.96 -0.24
CA PRO A 359 -27.07 -23.83 0.94
C PRO A 359 -28.37 -24.56 1.31
N LEU A 360 -28.24 -25.82 1.72
CA LEU A 360 -29.33 -26.74 2.08
C LEU A 360 -30.18 -27.21 0.88
N ARG A 361 -29.69 -27.09 -0.36
CA ARG A 361 -30.36 -27.60 -1.56
C ARG A 361 -29.39 -28.42 -2.41
N CYS A 362 -29.93 -29.41 -3.11
CA CYS A 362 -29.20 -30.17 -4.11
C CYS A 362 -30.23 -30.87 -5.04
N PRO A 363 -30.19 -30.70 -6.37
CA PRO A 363 -29.26 -29.87 -7.14
C PRO A 363 -29.53 -28.36 -7.01
N ASN A 364 -28.46 -27.57 -7.05
CA ASN A 364 -28.49 -26.13 -6.90
C ASN A 364 -29.13 -25.43 -8.12
N THR A 365 -30.43 -25.12 -8.01
CA THR A 365 -31.24 -24.71 -9.17
C THR A 365 -31.31 -23.18 -9.33
N LEU A 366 -31.00 -22.65 -10.52
CA LEU A 366 -31.21 -21.24 -10.90
C LEU A 366 -32.34 -21.14 -11.94
N LEU A 367 -33.37 -20.36 -11.62
CA LEU A 367 -34.48 -20.05 -12.54
C LEU A 367 -34.07 -18.96 -13.54
N ALA A 368 -34.12 -19.26 -14.84
CA ALA A 368 -33.74 -18.34 -15.92
C ALA A 368 -34.63 -17.08 -16.01
N SER A 369 -35.84 -17.14 -15.44
CA SER A 369 -36.79 -16.04 -15.30
C SER A 369 -36.65 -15.25 -13.99
N SER A 370 -35.72 -15.62 -13.10
CA SER A 370 -35.64 -15.02 -11.77
C SER A 370 -35.12 -13.58 -11.79
N THR A 371 -35.91 -12.69 -11.20
CA THR A 371 -35.56 -11.28 -10.96
C THR A 371 -35.02 -11.03 -9.55
N GLY A 372 -34.94 -12.09 -8.72
CA GLY A 372 -34.55 -12.01 -7.32
C GLY A 372 -33.03 -12.04 -7.10
N ALA A 373 -32.67 -12.47 -5.90
CA ALA A 373 -31.31 -12.77 -5.52
C ALA A 373 -31.29 -14.09 -4.74
N GLU A 374 -30.21 -14.86 -4.87
CA GLU A 374 -30.05 -16.15 -4.19
C GLU A 374 -28.94 -16.11 -3.16
N GLU A 375 -29.12 -16.91 -2.10
CA GLU A 375 -28.12 -17.10 -1.05
C GLU A 375 -26.98 -18.00 -1.56
N ALA A 376 -25.74 -17.69 -1.19
CA ALA A 376 -24.58 -18.54 -1.38
C ALA A 376 -23.62 -18.33 -0.20
N ALA A 377 -22.82 -19.32 0.20
CA ALA A 377 -21.99 -19.21 1.39
C ALA A 377 -20.57 -19.76 1.18
N ILE A 378 -19.58 -19.08 1.79
CA ILE A 378 -18.31 -19.73 2.14
C ILE A 378 -18.52 -20.39 3.50
N LEU A 379 -18.27 -21.69 3.56
CA LEU A 379 -18.54 -22.50 4.74
C LEU A 379 -17.30 -22.51 5.64
N GLY A 380 -17.50 -22.16 6.91
CA GLY A 380 -16.41 -22.08 7.88
C GLY A 380 -15.88 -23.45 8.25
N THR A 381 -14.59 -23.56 8.57
CA THR A 381 -14.00 -24.81 9.05
C THR A 381 -12.94 -24.53 10.11
N SER A 382 -12.44 -25.59 10.76
CA SER A 382 -11.24 -25.53 11.61
C SER A 382 -9.96 -25.11 10.87
N THR A 383 -9.98 -25.05 9.53
CA THR A 383 -8.85 -24.65 8.67
C THR A 383 -9.12 -23.36 7.89
N PHE A 384 -10.34 -22.81 7.94
CA PHE A 384 -10.71 -21.57 7.27
C PHE A 384 -11.67 -20.74 8.13
N ASP A 385 -11.12 -19.67 8.72
CA ASP A 385 -11.84 -18.71 9.53
C ASP A 385 -12.42 -17.60 8.64
N ILE A 386 -13.75 -17.56 8.55
CA ILE A 386 -14.47 -16.61 7.68
C ILE A 386 -14.32 -15.14 8.10
N ASN A 387 -13.86 -14.86 9.32
CA ASN A 387 -13.61 -13.48 9.78
C ASN A 387 -12.36 -12.88 9.13
N GLN A 388 -11.54 -13.70 8.48
CA GLN A 388 -10.32 -13.29 7.79
C GLN A 388 -10.58 -12.80 6.37
N VAL A 389 -11.82 -12.92 5.85
CA VAL A 389 -12.18 -12.56 4.47
C VAL A 389 -12.30 -11.05 4.29
N ASP A 390 -11.61 -10.51 3.28
CA ASP A 390 -11.87 -9.16 2.77
C ASP A 390 -13.18 -9.16 1.96
N LEU A 391 -14.25 -8.68 2.58
CA LEU A 391 -15.58 -8.58 1.97
C LEU A 391 -15.60 -7.73 0.69
N SER A 392 -14.73 -6.73 0.54
CA SER A 392 -14.71 -5.88 -0.67
C SER A 392 -14.25 -6.65 -1.91
N SER A 393 -13.43 -7.68 -1.69
CA SER A 393 -12.82 -8.50 -2.73
C SER A 393 -13.73 -9.59 -3.31
N VAL A 394 -14.81 -9.98 -2.61
CA VAL A 394 -15.57 -11.19 -2.95
C VAL A 394 -16.46 -10.99 -4.18
N LYS A 395 -16.36 -11.91 -5.13
CA LYS A 395 -17.12 -11.94 -6.38
C LYS A 395 -17.60 -13.35 -6.73
N LEU A 396 -18.80 -13.48 -7.28
CA LEU A 396 -19.31 -14.72 -7.90
C LEU A 396 -19.34 -14.54 -9.43
N ASN A 397 -18.54 -15.29 -10.18
CA ASN A 397 -18.32 -15.07 -11.62
C ASN A 397 -18.01 -13.59 -11.98
N GLY A 398 -17.33 -12.86 -11.07
CA GLY A 398 -17.03 -11.44 -11.23
C GLY A 398 -18.08 -10.44 -10.72
N ILE A 399 -19.29 -10.89 -10.31
CA ILE A 399 -20.35 -10.01 -9.77
C ILE A 399 -20.18 -9.81 -8.25
N SER A 400 -20.47 -8.61 -7.75
CA SER A 400 -20.53 -8.36 -6.29
C SER A 400 -21.82 -8.89 -5.67
N PHE A 401 -21.76 -9.26 -4.39
CA PHE A 401 -22.96 -9.51 -3.59
C PHE A 401 -23.67 -8.20 -3.21
N LYS A 402 -24.97 -8.29 -2.90
CA LYS A 402 -25.79 -7.16 -2.42
C LYS A 402 -25.74 -6.99 -0.90
N LYS A 403 -25.67 -8.10 -0.17
CA LYS A 403 -25.62 -8.20 1.29
C LYS A 403 -24.81 -9.43 1.69
N SER A 404 -24.22 -9.39 2.88
CA SER A 404 -23.62 -10.55 3.54
C SER A 404 -24.03 -10.61 5.01
N ARG A 405 -23.90 -11.78 5.64
CA ARG A 405 -24.02 -11.98 7.09
C ARG A 405 -23.20 -13.20 7.53
N ILE A 406 -22.82 -13.22 8.80
CA ILE A 406 -22.17 -14.37 9.43
C ILE A 406 -23.23 -15.20 10.15
N ILE A 407 -23.35 -16.47 9.79
CA ILE A 407 -24.38 -17.39 10.31
C ILE A 407 -23.90 -18.84 10.15
N ASP A 408 -24.27 -19.73 11.07
CA ASP A 408 -24.08 -21.19 10.89
C ASP A 408 -25.27 -21.69 10.05
N LYS A 409 -25.02 -22.09 8.79
CA LYS A 409 -26.06 -22.30 7.77
C LYS A 409 -26.05 -23.73 7.22
N THR A 410 -24.90 -24.32 6.94
CA THR A 410 -24.79 -25.69 6.40
C THR A 410 -23.39 -26.27 6.60
N ALA A 411 -23.29 -27.58 6.81
CA ALA A 411 -21.99 -28.25 6.79
C ALA A 411 -21.42 -28.36 5.36
N PRO A 412 -20.08 -28.29 5.19
CA PRO A 412 -19.40 -28.56 3.92
C PRO A 412 -19.76 -29.90 3.27
N TYR A 413 -19.85 -29.91 1.93
CA TYR A 413 -19.91 -31.15 1.18
C TYR A 413 -18.62 -31.96 1.39
N ALA A 414 -18.74 -33.19 1.87
CA ALA A 414 -17.59 -34.03 2.25
C ALA A 414 -16.83 -34.65 1.06
N GLY A 415 -17.33 -34.51 -0.17
CA GLY A 415 -16.72 -35.05 -1.39
C GLY A 415 -16.07 -33.97 -2.26
N THR A 416 -15.61 -34.38 -3.44
CA THR A 416 -15.13 -33.44 -4.47
C THR A 416 -16.31 -32.91 -5.28
N VAL A 417 -16.40 -31.59 -5.43
CA VAL A 417 -17.40 -30.94 -6.28
C VAL A 417 -17.02 -31.10 -7.76
N THR A 418 -17.81 -31.85 -8.53
CA THR A 418 -17.56 -32.18 -9.95
C THR A 418 -18.71 -31.81 -10.90
N ASP A 419 -19.95 -31.75 -10.42
CA ASP A 419 -21.14 -31.48 -11.22
C ASP A 419 -22.36 -31.09 -10.34
N CYS A 420 -23.53 -30.90 -10.95
CA CYS A 420 -24.75 -30.46 -10.26
C CYS A 420 -25.35 -31.46 -9.26
N SER A 421 -24.79 -32.67 -9.12
CA SER A 421 -25.16 -33.65 -8.08
C SER A 421 -24.23 -33.65 -6.88
N THR A 422 -23.06 -33.01 -6.96
CA THR A 422 -22.08 -32.91 -5.87
C THR A 422 -22.29 -31.63 -5.05
N CYS A 423 -23.42 -31.55 -4.35
CA CYS A 423 -23.83 -30.44 -3.48
C CYS A 423 -24.26 -30.93 -2.09
N SER A 424 -24.38 -30.02 -1.11
CA SER A 424 -24.71 -30.34 0.28
C SER A 424 -26.20 -30.13 0.60
N THR A 425 -26.78 -31.06 1.35
CA THR A 425 -28.04 -30.83 2.08
C THR A 425 -27.86 -31.05 3.59
N LEU A 426 -26.61 -30.95 4.07
CA LEU A 426 -26.28 -31.20 5.46
C LEU A 426 -26.75 -30.02 6.34
N PRO A 427 -27.23 -30.27 7.56
CA PRO A 427 -27.62 -29.19 8.48
C PRO A 427 -26.40 -28.34 8.91
N PRO A 428 -26.65 -27.19 9.57
CA PRO A 428 -25.66 -26.48 10.41
C PRO A 428 -24.76 -27.42 11.24
N ASP A 429 -23.46 -27.12 11.33
CA ASP A 429 -22.47 -27.97 12.00
C ASP A 429 -21.79 -27.34 13.23
N GLY A 430 -22.16 -26.11 13.59
CA GLY A 430 -21.57 -25.32 14.67
C GLY A 430 -20.48 -24.35 14.21
N SER A 431 -19.95 -24.51 12.99
CA SER A 431 -19.05 -23.55 12.36
C SER A 431 -19.83 -22.31 11.92
N LYS A 432 -19.17 -21.15 11.82
CA LYS A 432 -19.79 -19.96 11.23
C LYS A 432 -19.44 -19.85 9.76
N ASP A 433 -20.45 -19.69 8.93
CA ASP A 433 -20.35 -19.45 7.51
C ASP A 433 -20.47 -17.95 7.23
N LEU A 434 -19.91 -17.54 6.09
CA LEU A 434 -20.12 -16.22 5.52
C LEU A 434 -21.07 -16.35 4.34
N GLU A 435 -22.33 -15.98 4.59
CA GLU A 435 -23.40 -16.02 3.61
C GLU A 435 -23.50 -14.69 2.85
N PHE A 436 -23.80 -14.78 1.57
CA PHE A 436 -23.93 -13.69 0.61
C PHE A 436 -25.26 -13.77 -0.14
N LEU A 437 -25.75 -12.62 -0.60
CA LEU A 437 -26.95 -12.52 -1.45
C LEU A 437 -26.56 -11.96 -2.83
N PHE A 438 -26.58 -12.80 -3.87
CA PHE A 438 -26.15 -12.45 -5.23
C PHE A 438 -27.31 -12.22 -6.20
N ASP A 439 -27.18 -11.24 -7.10
CA ASP A 439 -28.23 -10.90 -8.07
C ASP A 439 -28.34 -11.93 -9.21
N ASN A 440 -29.54 -12.50 -9.39
CA ASN A 440 -29.75 -13.55 -10.38
C ASN A 440 -29.64 -13.05 -11.82
N GLN A 441 -30.07 -11.81 -12.10
CA GLN A 441 -29.97 -11.25 -13.45
C GLN A 441 -28.54 -10.90 -13.82
N GLN A 442 -27.74 -10.43 -12.87
CA GLN A 442 -26.30 -10.24 -13.07
C GLN A 442 -25.60 -11.60 -13.26
N LEU A 443 -25.90 -12.60 -12.43
CA LEU A 443 -25.33 -13.94 -12.56
C LEU A 443 -25.67 -14.53 -13.93
N LEU A 444 -26.94 -14.57 -14.34
CA LEU A 444 -27.38 -15.05 -15.66
C LEU A 444 -26.66 -14.36 -16.83
N LYS A 445 -26.41 -13.04 -16.74
CA LYS A 445 -25.62 -12.31 -17.74
C LYS A 445 -24.18 -12.82 -17.86
N THR A 446 -23.54 -13.28 -16.77
CA THR A 446 -22.21 -13.89 -16.82
C THR A 446 -22.20 -15.26 -17.51
N LEU A 447 -23.33 -15.98 -17.51
CA LEU A 447 -23.44 -17.32 -18.12
C LEU A 447 -23.76 -17.26 -19.62
N GLY A 448 -24.24 -16.12 -20.11
CA GLY A 448 -24.62 -15.94 -21.52
C GLY A 448 -25.90 -16.69 -21.89
N THR A 449 -25.87 -17.44 -23.00
CA THR A 449 -27.04 -18.19 -23.48
C THR A 449 -27.14 -19.54 -22.79
N VAL A 450 -28.22 -19.77 -22.06
CA VAL A 450 -28.43 -21.00 -21.27
C VAL A 450 -29.60 -21.87 -21.76
N GLN A 451 -29.47 -23.18 -21.59
CA GLN A 451 -30.46 -24.20 -21.92
C GLN A 451 -31.16 -24.75 -20.66
N ASN A 452 -32.37 -25.30 -20.80
CA ASN A 452 -33.05 -25.94 -19.67
C ASN A 452 -32.28 -27.21 -19.25
N LYS A 453 -32.18 -27.46 -17.95
CA LYS A 453 -31.37 -28.54 -17.33
C LYS A 453 -29.87 -28.49 -17.63
N GLN A 454 -29.35 -27.39 -18.19
CA GLN A 454 -27.91 -27.21 -18.35
C GLN A 454 -27.25 -27.11 -16.96
N CYS A 455 -26.22 -27.94 -16.75
CA CYS A 455 -25.36 -27.84 -15.58
C CYS A 455 -24.18 -26.89 -15.89
N ILE A 456 -23.93 -25.93 -15.00
CA ILE A 456 -22.94 -24.86 -15.21
C ILE A 456 -22.14 -24.65 -13.93
N LYS A 457 -20.80 -24.65 -14.03
CA LYS A 457 -19.94 -24.30 -12.90
C LYS A 457 -20.01 -22.79 -12.62
N VAL A 458 -20.15 -22.43 -11.36
CA VAL A 458 -19.95 -21.09 -10.84
C VAL A 458 -18.70 -21.05 -9.96
N THR A 459 -18.04 -19.91 -9.92
CA THR A 459 -16.78 -19.73 -9.20
C THR A 459 -16.85 -18.47 -8.34
N LEU A 460 -16.71 -18.67 -7.03
CA LEU A 460 -16.52 -17.60 -6.07
C LEU A 460 -15.01 -17.30 -5.97
N THR A 461 -14.64 -16.03 -6.00
CA THR A 461 -13.27 -15.57 -5.78
C THR A 461 -13.24 -14.46 -4.75
N GLY A 462 -12.20 -14.40 -3.93
CA GLY A 462 -11.95 -13.29 -3.01
C GLY A 462 -10.51 -13.32 -2.49
N LYS A 463 -10.24 -12.57 -1.43
CA LYS A 463 -8.98 -12.50 -0.70
C LYS A 463 -9.22 -12.47 0.80
N LEU A 464 -8.21 -12.88 1.57
CA LEU A 464 -8.15 -12.54 2.98
C LEU A 464 -7.81 -11.06 3.19
N LEU A 465 -8.03 -10.52 4.38
CA LEU A 465 -7.63 -9.17 4.76
C LEU A 465 -6.09 -9.00 4.70
N PRO A 466 -5.57 -7.78 4.53
CA PRO A 466 -4.12 -7.53 4.40
C PRO A 466 -3.26 -8.11 5.51
N LEU A 467 -3.75 -8.10 6.76
CA LEU A 467 -3.02 -8.64 7.92
C LEU A 467 -2.80 -10.16 7.81
N TYR A 468 -3.67 -10.88 7.09
CA TYR A 468 -3.55 -12.30 6.73
C TYR A 468 -2.89 -12.52 5.36
N GLY A 469 -2.14 -11.53 4.85
CA GLY A 469 -1.33 -11.63 3.63
C GLY A 469 -2.07 -11.44 2.31
N SER A 470 -3.32 -10.94 2.33
CA SER A 470 -4.14 -10.74 1.12
C SER A 470 -4.25 -11.99 0.22
N ILE A 471 -4.12 -13.19 0.82
CA ILE A 471 -4.08 -14.46 0.10
C ILE A 471 -5.42 -14.66 -0.61
N PRO A 472 -5.46 -14.89 -1.93
CA PRO A 472 -6.69 -15.11 -2.65
C PRO A 472 -7.29 -16.45 -2.22
N PHE A 473 -8.60 -16.57 -2.39
CA PHE A 473 -9.29 -17.85 -2.26
C PHE A 473 -10.23 -18.06 -3.45
N VAL A 474 -10.57 -19.33 -3.67
CA VAL A 474 -11.50 -19.75 -4.72
C VAL A 474 -12.41 -20.86 -4.20
N GLY A 475 -13.71 -20.66 -4.38
CA GLY A 475 -14.76 -21.66 -4.16
C GLY A 475 -15.42 -22.01 -5.48
N GLU A 476 -15.85 -23.25 -5.66
CA GLU A 476 -16.47 -23.74 -6.89
C GLU A 476 -17.70 -24.57 -6.55
N ASP A 477 -18.80 -24.34 -7.26
CA ASP A 477 -20.04 -25.09 -7.16
C ASP A 477 -20.74 -25.17 -8.53
N TYR A 478 -21.78 -25.97 -8.68
CA TYR A 478 -22.48 -26.21 -9.93
C TYR A 478 -23.98 -25.93 -9.82
N ILE A 479 -24.48 -25.14 -10.77
CA ILE A 479 -25.90 -24.79 -10.85
C ILE A 479 -26.59 -25.46 -12.02
N ILE A 480 -27.82 -25.95 -11.80
CA ILE A 480 -28.71 -26.44 -12.85
C ILE A 480 -29.70 -25.34 -13.25
N ILE A 481 -29.73 -25.03 -14.54
CA ILE A 481 -30.67 -24.04 -15.09
C ILE A 481 -32.07 -24.67 -15.19
N SER A 482 -33.07 -23.97 -14.67
CA SER A 482 -34.49 -24.25 -14.92
C SER A 482 -35.09 -23.08 -15.69
N LYS A 483 -35.75 -23.36 -16.82
CA LYS A 483 -36.53 -22.34 -17.54
C LYS A 483 -37.94 -22.22 -16.99
#